data_AF-A0AAN7T8P9-F1
#
_entry.id   AF-A0AAN7T8P9-F1
#
_cell.length_a   1.000
_cell.length_b   1.000
_cell.length_c   1.000
_cell.angle_alpha   90.00
_cell.angle_beta   90.00
_cell.angle_gamma   90.00
#
_symmetry.space_group_name_H-M   'P 1'
#
loop_
_entity.id
_entity.type
_entity.pdbx_description
1 polymer ?
#
loop_
_entity_poly.entity_id
_entity_poly.type
_entity_poly.pdbx_seq_one_letter_code
_entity_poly.pdbx_strand_id
1 'polypeptide(L)'
;MASKDFVGLTKPRKTRHHDTGDMVSENSTLIRYSLLFGAAGQIALFVALPYRVAMIPAALFGLHALITTAIQASNPSSNAYMDGVLVGRSSAQLPSKETGRFGSEPAAYPVVVFHFGVRFNHPLGLLSPGAKQTIDHFVACNNLVEERADEYGMLGLSPWRAAERGSNNTLMMVYYFRDVEGLNKFAHDDVHRKAWDYLAKSGPKHIGFFHEAFCVPPKAYESIYGNFPPLLMGAASVLCVGETGDDAWVRPTVSADLGALRSQFGRMGRAFKETLDT
;
A
#
# COMPACT_ATOMS: atom_id res chain seq x y z
N MET A 1 17.49 -31.02 -15.29
CA MET A 1 16.64 -31.15 -14.09
C MET A 1 15.56 -30.08 -14.19
N ALA A 2 14.28 -30.42 -14.03
CA ALA A 2 13.22 -29.40 -13.98
C ALA A 2 13.50 -28.43 -12.82
N SER A 3 13.40 -27.13 -13.06
CA SER A 3 13.56 -26.13 -12.00
C SER A 3 12.45 -26.32 -10.97
N LYS A 4 12.78 -26.27 -9.69
CA LYS A 4 11.77 -26.42 -8.62
C LYS A 4 10.87 -25.19 -8.61
N ASP A 5 9.57 -25.42 -8.38
CA ASP A 5 8.61 -24.34 -8.17
C ASP A 5 9.04 -23.43 -7.01
N PHE A 6 8.79 -22.14 -7.15
CA PHE A 6 8.93 -21.21 -6.04
C PHE A 6 7.91 -21.53 -4.96
N VAL A 7 8.33 -21.35 -3.70
CA VAL A 7 7.48 -21.59 -2.53
C VAL A 7 7.11 -20.24 -1.92
N GLY A 8 5.80 -20.03 -1.74
CA GLY A 8 5.27 -18.84 -1.09
C GLY A 8 5.71 -18.74 0.36
N LEU A 9 6.08 -17.53 0.79
CA LEU A 9 6.47 -17.24 2.18
C LEU A 9 5.26 -17.07 3.12
N THR A 10 4.06 -16.95 2.55
CA THR A 10 2.82 -16.82 3.32
C THR A 10 1.84 -17.94 2.96
N LYS A 11 1.02 -18.32 3.93
CA LYS A 11 -0.01 -19.35 3.71
C LYS A 11 -1.21 -18.74 2.97
N PRO A 12 -1.82 -19.48 2.02
CA PRO A 12 -3.08 -19.07 1.41
C PRO A 12 -4.19 -18.85 2.43
N ARG A 13 -5.14 -17.96 2.13
CA ARG A 13 -6.29 -17.63 3.00
C ARG A 13 -7.62 -17.76 2.25
N LYS A 14 -8.70 -18.01 2.97
CA LYS A 14 -10.06 -17.99 2.39
C LYS A 14 -10.55 -16.57 2.05
N THR A 15 -10.02 -15.57 2.74
CA THR A 15 -10.35 -14.16 2.54
C THR A 15 -9.18 -13.43 1.88
N ARG A 16 -9.50 -12.40 1.08
CA ARG A 16 -8.50 -11.55 0.45
C ARG A 16 -7.60 -10.92 1.51
N HIS A 17 -6.31 -10.77 1.18
CA HIS A 17 -5.39 -10.03 2.03
C HIS A 17 -5.69 -8.54 1.92
N HIS A 18 -5.95 -7.90 3.06
CA HIS A 18 -6.07 -6.45 3.17
C HIS A 18 -4.96 -5.94 4.07
N ASP A 19 -4.07 -5.13 3.51
CA ASP A 19 -3.09 -4.36 4.29
C ASP A 19 -3.62 -2.92 4.35
N THR A 20 -4.44 -2.64 5.36
CA THR A 20 -5.10 -1.34 5.52
C THR A 20 -4.09 -0.28 5.95
N GLY A 21 -3.84 0.71 5.09
CA GLY A 21 -3.20 1.97 5.48
C GLY A 21 -4.25 3.07 5.54
N ASP A 22 -4.50 3.65 6.72
CA ASP A 22 -5.42 4.76 6.86
C ASP A 22 -4.75 6.06 6.39
N MET A 23 -5.03 6.46 5.14
CA MET A 23 -4.49 7.69 4.57
C MET A 23 -4.91 8.94 5.33
N VAL A 24 -6.01 8.94 6.08
CA VAL A 24 -6.54 10.18 6.67
C VAL A 24 -5.83 10.54 7.97
N SER A 25 -5.35 9.53 8.73
CA SER A 25 -4.85 9.71 10.09
C SER A 25 -3.55 10.53 10.20
N GLU A 26 -2.66 10.48 9.21
CA GLU A 26 -1.32 11.12 9.28
C GLU A 26 -1.18 12.42 8.47
N ASN A 27 -2.20 13.28 8.48
CA ASN A 27 -2.09 14.58 7.81
C ASN A 27 -1.14 15.52 8.58
N SER A 28 -0.13 16.10 7.92
CA SER A 28 0.79 17.08 8.52
C SER A 28 0.08 18.28 9.14
N THR A 29 -1.06 18.70 8.57
CA THR A 29 -1.89 19.76 9.12
C THR A 29 -2.61 19.31 10.41
N LEU A 30 -3.10 18.06 10.46
CA LEU A 30 -3.70 17.50 11.66
C LEU A 30 -2.67 17.39 12.78
N ILE A 31 -1.46 16.90 12.50
CA ILE A 31 -0.37 16.83 13.50
C ILE A 31 -0.09 18.21 14.10
N ARG A 32 0.04 19.25 13.28
CA ARG A 32 0.28 20.63 13.76
C ARG A 32 -0.84 21.11 14.69
N TYR A 33 -2.09 20.91 14.30
CA TYR A 33 -3.22 21.31 15.14
C TYR A 33 -3.33 20.46 16.41
N SER A 34 -3.08 19.15 16.34
CA SER A 34 -3.04 18.26 17.51
C SER A 34 -1.98 18.68 18.51
N LEU A 35 -0.78 19.08 18.05
CA LEU A 35 0.26 19.62 18.92
C LEU A 35 -0.17 20.94 19.57
N LEU A 36 -0.80 21.85 18.81
CA LEU A 36 -1.33 23.11 19.34
C LEU A 36 -2.45 22.88 20.37
N PHE A 37 -3.38 21.98 20.10
CA PHE A 37 -4.45 21.63 21.04
C PHE A 37 -3.90 20.97 22.30
N GLY A 38 -2.92 20.07 22.18
CA GLY A 38 -2.21 19.48 23.32
C GLY A 38 -1.51 20.54 24.17
N ALA A 39 -0.79 21.48 23.54
CA ALA A 39 -0.13 22.58 24.23
C ALA A 39 -1.12 23.52 24.92
N ALA A 40 -2.21 23.91 24.23
CA ALA A 40 -3.26 24.73 24.80
C ALA A 40 -3.96 24.06 26.00
N GLY A 41 -4.25 22.75 25.89
CA GLY A 41 -4.79 21.96 26.99
C GLY A 41 -3.83 21.92 28.19
N GLN A 42 -2.54 21.73 27.94
CA GLN A 42 -1.52 21.76 28.99
C GLN A 42 -1.45 23.14 29.67
N ILE A 43 -1.51 24.24 28.92
CA ILE A 43 -1.58 25.59 29.47
C ILE A 43 -2.83 25.77 30.34
N ALA A 44 -3.99 25.29 29.89
CA ALA A 44 -5.22 25.35 30.67
C ALA A 44 -5.10 24.59 32.01
N LEU A 45 -4.43 23.43 32.03
CA LEU A 45 -4.14 22.71 33.27
C LEU A 45 -3.29 23.53 34.24
N PHE A 46 -2.28 24.25 33.73
CA PHE A 46 -1.46 25.13 34.56
C PHE A 46 -2.21 26.34 35.11
N VAL A 47 -3.24 26.82 34.42
CA VAL A 47 -4.11 27.90 34.90
C VAL A 47 -5.08 27.39 35.97
N ALA A 48 -5.63 26.18 35.79
CA ALA A 48 -6.67 25.64 36.65
C ALA A 48 -6.16 24.90 37.90
N LEU A 49 -4.95 24.34 37.86
CA LEU A 49 -4.44 23.42 38.88
C LEU A 49 -3.06 23.86 39.41
N PRO A 50 -2.69 23.48 40.65
CA PRO A 50 -1.34 23.65 41.14
C PRO A 50 -0.32 22.97 40.22
N TYR A 51 0.83 23.61 39.99
CA TYR A 51 1.85 23.15 39.03
C TYR A 51 2.25 21.68 39.20
N ARG A 52 2.26 21.18 40.45
CA ARG A 52 2.58 19.78 40.77
C ARG A 52 1.59 18.79 40.17
N VAL A 53 0.31 19.16 40.10
CA VAL A 53 -0.77 18.34 39.52
C VAL A 53 -0.84 18.55 38.01
N ALA A 54 -0.70 19.80 37.55
CA ALA A 54 -0.76 20.15 36.13
C ALA A 54 0.32 19.43 35.30
N MET A 55 1.50 19.15 35.88
CA MET A 55 2.58 18.44 35.20
C MET A 55 2.38 16.92 35.07
N ILE A 56 1.50 16.32 35.88
CA ILE A 56 1.36 14.85 35.96
C ILE A 56 1.00 14.23 34.60
N PRO A 57 0.00 14.73 33.84
CA PRO A 57 -0.36 14.12 32.57
C PRO A 57 0.81 14.11 31.57
N ALA A 58 1.47 15.25 31.35
CA ALA A 58 2.61 15.34 30.44
C ALA A 58 3.78 14.43 30.88
N ALA A 59 4.06 14.37 32.19
CA ALA A 59 5.10 13.50 32.73
C ALA A 59 4.77 12.02 32.55
N LEU A 60 3.53 11.60 32.80
CA LEU A 60 3.07 10.22 32.62
C LEU A 60 3.08 9.81 31.14
N PHE A 61 2.61 10.67 30.23
CA PHE A 61 2.68 10.40 28.79
C PHE A 61 4.13 10.29 28.30
N GLY A 62 5.01 11.19 28.74
CA GLY A 62 6.44 11.13 28.41
C GLY A 62 7.10 9.87 28.96
N LEU A 63 6.84 9.52 30.22
CA LEU A 63 7.37 8.31 30.83
C LEU A 63 6.86 7.05 30.13
N HIS A 64 5.57 6.97 29.81
CA HIS A 64 4.99 5.86 29.06
C HIS A 64 5.65 5.72 27.68
N ALA A 65 5.80 6.81 26.94
CA ALA A 65 6.44 6.80 25.62
C ALA A 65 7.91 6.33 25.71
N LEU A 66 8.67 6.80 26.70
CA LEU A 66 10.06 6.39 26.93
C LEU A 66 10.17 4.92 27.32
N ILE A 67 9.35 4.45 28.26
CA ILE A 67 9.34 3.04 28.70
C ILE A 67 8.97 2.14 27.52
N THR A 68 7.89 2.45 26.81
CA THR A 68 7.45 1.66 25.66
C THR A 68 8.52 1.62 24.58
N THR A 69 9.16 2.75 24.27
CA THR A 69 10.28 2.81 23.31
C THR A 69 11.47 1.98 23.77
N ALA A 70 11.85 2.08 25.06
CA ALA A 70 12.97 1.33 25.61
C ALA A 70 12.72 -0.19 25.58
N ILE A 71 11.50 -0.62 25.93
CA ILE A 71 11.07 -2.04 25.86
C ILE A 71 11.15 -2.54 24.41
N GLN A 72 10.56 -1.81 23.45
CA GLN A 72 10.56 -2.21 22.03
C GLN A 72 11.97 -2.22 21.43
N ALA A 73 12.83 -1.27 21.79
CA ALA A 73 14.21 -1.21 21.32
C ALA A 73 15.08 -2.33 21.91
N SER A 74 14.82 -2.72 23.16
CA SER A 74 15.62 -3.73 23.87
C SER A 74 15.14 -5.16 23.67
N ASN A 75 13.88 -5.36 23.28
CA ASN A 75 13.30 -6.67 23.01
C ASN A 75 12.62 -6.70 21.62
N PRO A 76 13.34 -7.16 20.58
CA PRO A 76 12.82 -7.27 19.22
C PRO A 76 11.51 -8.07 19.10
N SER A 77 11.29 -9.06 19.97
CA SER A 77 10.06 -9.87 19.96
C SER A 77 8.82 -9.12 20.45
N SER A 78 9.02 -8.03 21.20
CA SER A 78 7.95 -7.12 21.65
C SER A 78 7.79 -5.90 20.76
N ASN A 79 8.64 -5.79 19.73
CA ASN A 79 8.61 -4.66 18.80
C ASN A 79 7.41 -4.82 17.85
N ALA A 80 6.35 -4.07 18.12
CA ALA A 80 5.17 -4.03 17.26
C ALA A 80 5.50 -3.63 15.80
N TYR A 81 6.60 -2.90 15.56
CA TYR A 81 7.04 -2.53 14.21
C TYR A 81 7.61 -3.70 13.40
N MET A 82 7.90 -4.84 14.04
CA MET A 82 8.32 -6.06 13.37
C MET A 82 7.14 -6.97 12.97
N ASP A 83 5.91 -6.59 13.32
CA ASP A 83 4.73 -7.38 12.95
C ASP A 83 4.59 -7.48 11.42
N GLY A 84 4.33 -8.68 10.93
CA GLY A 84 4.24 -8.99 9.50
C GLY A 84 5.55 -8.87 8.70
N VAL A 85 6.67 -8.50 9.31
CA VAL A 85 7.96 -8.38 8.60
C VAL A 85 8.48 -9.74 8.15
N LEU A 86 8.74 -9.87 6.85
CA LEU A 86 9.42 -11.03 6.29
C LEU A 86 10.93 -10.80 6.38
N VAL A 87 11.57 -11.42 7.37
CA VAL A 87 13.03 -11.36 7.56
C VAL A 87 13.73 -12.08 6.41
N GLY A 88 14.79 -11.48 5.86
CA GLY A 88 15.48 -11.94 4.67
C GLY A 88 15.02 -11.21 3.41
N ARG A 89 15.38 -11.74 2.23
CA ARG A 89 15.01 -11.16 0.94
C ARG A 89 13.83 -11.90 0.32
N SER A 90 12.83 -11.15 -0.10
CA SER A 90 11.66 -11.67 -0.81
C SER A 90 11.43 -10.92 -2.12
N SER A 91 10.68 -11.54 -3.02
CA SER A 91 10.28 -10.99 -4.31
C SER A 91 8.80 -11.32 -4.54
N ALA A 92 8.07 -10.43 -5.21
CA ALA A 92 6.73 -10.70 -5.67
C ALA A 92 6.77 -11.41 -7.04
N GLN A 93 6.25 -12.63 -7.07
CA GLN A 93 6.08 -13.50 -8.24
C GLN A 93 4.64 -13.99 -8.24
N LEU A 94 3.85 -13.70 -9.28
CA LEU A 94 2.43 -14.05 -9.28
C LEU A 94 2.24 -15.58 -9.41
N PRO A 95 1.35 -16.20 -8.63
CA PRO A 95 0.96 -17.59 -8.84
C PRO A 95 0.03 -17.76 -10.04
N SER A 96 -0.04 -18.97 -10.60
CA SER A 96 -1.09 -19.37 -11.55
C SER A 96 -2.45 -19.30 -10.87
N LYS A 97 -3.43 -18.69 -11.54
CA LYS A 97 -4.81 -18.62 -11.06
C LYS A 97 -5.46 -20.01 -10.99
N GLU A 98 -5.10 -20.88 -11.92
CA GLU A 98 -5.72 -22.17 -12.14
C GLU A 98 -5.22 -23.24 -11.16
N THR A 99 -3.99 -23.09 -10.67
CA THR A 99 -3.34 -24.10 -9.82
C THR A 99 -2.92 -23.58 -8.45
N GLY A 100 -2.84 -22.26 -8.27
CA GLY A 100 -2.27 -21.64 -7.07
C GLY A 100 -0.76 -21.80 -6.92
N ARG A 101 -0.08 -22.44 -7.88
CA ARG A 101 1.36 -22.65 -7.85
C ARG A 101 2.11 -21.48 -8.48
N PHE A 102 3.27 -21.14 -7.92
CA PHE A 102 4.14 -20.09 -8.45
C PHE A 102 4.86 -20.49 -9.74
N GLY A 103 5.01 -21.80 -9.99
CA GLY A 103 5.88 -22.30 -11.04
C GLY A 103 7.34 -21.94 -10.80
N SER A 104 8.18 -22.12 -11.83
CA SER A 104 9.61 -21.88 -11.76
C SER A 104 10.11 -20.70 -12.61
N GLU A 105 9.22 -20.06 -13.38
CA GLU A 105 9.56 -18.96 -14.28
C GLU A 105 9.34 -17.61 -13.58
N PRO A 106 10.39 -16.80 -13.38
CA PRO A 106 10.24 -15.46 -12.82
C PRO A 106 9.48 -14.52 -13.77
N ALA A 107 8.67 -13.63 -13.19
CA ALA A 107 7.87 -12.62 -13.89
C ALA A 107 7.03 -13.20 -15.04
N ALA A 108 6.43 -14.38 -14.82
CA ALA A 108 5.73 -15.16 -15.84
C ALA A 108 4.45 -14.48 -16.37
N TYR A 109 3.80 -13.64 -15.57
CA TYR A 109 2.51 -13.02 -15.89
C TYR A 109 2.67 -11.50 -16.10
N PRO A 110 1.88 -10.87 -16.98
CA PRO A 110 1.86 -9.41 -17.11
C PRO A 110 1.28 -8.75 -15.85
N VAL A 111 1.59 -7.48 -15.68
CA VAL A 111 0.98 -6.62 -14.66
C VAL A 111 0.71 -5.24 -15.22
N VAL A 112 -0.35 -4.59 -14.74
CA VAL A 112 -0.61 -3.18 -14.97
C VAL A 112 -0.42 -2.44 -13.65
N VAL A 113 0.46 -1.46 -13.63
CA VAL A 113 0.63 -0.54 -12.49
C VAL A 113 -0.12 0.73 -12.81
N PHE A 114 -1.14 1.05 -12.02
CA PHE A 114 -1.94 2.25 -12.18
C PHE A 114 -1.70 3.18 -10.99
N HIS A 115 -1.18 4.37 -11.25
CA HIS A 115 -1.13 5.43 -10.27
C HIS A 115 -2.37 6.31 -10.45
N PHE A 116 -3.05 6.60 -9.37
CA PHE A 116 -4.06 7.65 -9.35
C PHE A 116 -3.83 8.51 -8.11
N GLY A 117 -3.88 9.82 -8.28
CA GLY A 117 -3.77 10.72 -7.16
C GLY A 117 -4.65 11.94 -7.25
N VAL A 118 -4.86 12.53 -6.08
CA VAL A 118 -5.60 13.77 -5.86
C VAL A 118 -4.74 14.74 -5.08
N ARG A 119 -4.82 16.02 -5.45
CA ARG A 119 -4.05 17.10 -4.84
C ARG A 119 -4.97 18.22 -4.37
N PHE A 120 -4.87 18.59 -3.10
CA PHE A 120 -5.59 19.72 -2.53
C PHE A 120 -4.69 20.95 -2.50
N ASN A 121 -4.86 21.87 -3.46
CA ASN A 121 -4.03 23.08 -3.59
C ASN A 121 -4.40 24.18 -2.59
N HIS A 122 -5.61 24.14 -2.04
CA HIS A 122 -6.09 25.10 -1.05
C HIS A 122 -5.23 25.10 0.23
N PRO A 123 -5.02 26.25 0.91
CA PRO A 123 -4.22 26.33 2.14
C PRO A 123 -4.67 25.40 3.27
N LEU A 124 -5.99 25.16 3.36
CA LEU A 124 -6.59 24.24 4.32
C LEU A 124 -6.43 22.74 3.95
N GLY A 125 -5.88 22.41 2.78
CA GLY A 125 -5.64 21.03 2.36
C GLY A 125 -6.90 20.16 2.38
N LEU A 126 -6.84 19.06 3.13
CA LEU A 126 -7.96 18.14 3.34
C LEU A 126 -9.17 18.77 4.07
N LEU A 127 -9.00 19.94 4.70
CA LEU A 127 -10.09 20.71 5.32
C LEU A 127 -10.71 21.73 4.35
N SER A 128 -10.31 21.73 3.08
CA SER A 128 -10.82 22.70 2.09
C SER A 128 -12.25 22.39 1.61
N PRO A 129 -12.98 23.39 1.09
CA PRO A 129 -14.28 23.17 0.48
C PRO A 129 -14.21 22.11 -0.62
N GLY A 130 -15.16 21.16 -0.61
CA GLY A 130 -15.23 20.03 -1.54
C GLY A 130 -14.24 18.89 -1.29
N ALA A 131 -13.29 19.03 -0.34
CA ALA A 131 -12.34 17.96 -0.04
C ALA A 131 -13.02 16.69 0.48
N LYS A 132 -13.96 16.84 1.43
CA LYS A 132 -14.75 15.71 1.93
C LYS A 132 -15.45 14.95 0.80
N GLN A 133 -16.16 15.66 -0.08
CA GLN A 133 -16.90 15.03 -1.18
C GLN A 133 -15.94 14.32 -2.16
N THR A 134 -14.79 14.92 -2.47
CA THR A 134 -13.76 14.25 -3.29
C THR A 134 -13.23 12.98 -2.62
N ILE A 135 -12.95 13.02 -1.32
CA ILE A 135 -12.51 11.84 -0.56
C ILE A 135 -13.61 10.78 -0.50
N ASP A 136 -14.88 11.15 -0.33
CA ASP A 136 -16.00 10.21 -0.32
C ASP A 136 -16.11 9.46 -1.67
N HIS A 137 -15.98 10.17 -2.80
CA HIS A 137 -15.89 9.54 -4.12
C HIS A 137 -14.67 8.62 -4.25
N PHE A 138 -13.54 9.04 -3.72
CA PHE A 138 -12.32 8.25 -3.76
C PHE A 138 -12.42 6.94 -2.97
N VAL A 139 -12.96 7.02 -1.75
CA VAL A 139 -13.25 5.86 -0.90
C VAL A 139 -14.26 4.94 -1.58
N ALA A 140 -15.31 5.48 -2.21
CA ALA A 140 -16.29 4.65 -2.94
C ALA A 140 -15.65 3.87 -4.10
N CYS A 141 -14.77 4.50 -4.88
CA CYS A 141 -14.01 3.83 -5.94
C CYS A 141 -13.09 2.73 -5.39
N ASN A 142 -12.39 2.99 -4.28
CA ASN A 142 -11.51 1.99 -3.66
C ASN A 142 -12.31 0.80 -3.09
N ASN A 143 -13.42 1.06 -2.41
CA ASN A 143 -14.28 0.00 -1.90
C ASN A 143 -14.81 -0.87 -3.04
N LEU A 144 -15.28 -0.25 -4.14
CA LEU A 144 -15.76 -0.97 -5.32
C LEU A 144 -14.69 -1.87 -5.94
N VAL A 145 -13.47 -1.34 -6.14
CA VAL A 145 -12.40 -2.12 -6.80
C VAL A 145 -11.91 -3.27 -5.92
N GLU A 146 -11.99 -3.13 -4.60
CA GLU A 146 -11.66 -4.21 -3.66
C GLU A 146 -12.77 -5.25 -3.56
N GLU A 147 -14.04 -4.84 -3.52
CA GLU A 147 -15.20 -5.73 -3.45
C GLU A 147 -15.28 -6.63 -4.68
N ARG A 148 -15.04 -6.06 -5.86
CA ARG A 148 -15.09 -6.76 -7.15
C ARG A 148 -13.68 -7.05 -7.69
N ALA A 149 -12.73 -7.29 -6.79
CA ALA A 149 -11.32 -7.41 -7.14
C ALA A 149 -11.04 -8.50 -8.20
N ASP A 150 -11.61 -9.69 -8.08
CA ASP A 150 -11.38 -10.74 -9.08
C ASP A 150 -11.99 -10.40 -10.45
N GLU A 151 -13.17 -9.75 -10.44
CA GLU A 151 -13.86 -9.34 -11.65
C GLU A 151 -13.04 -8.30 -12.44
N TYR A 152 -12.47 -7.33 -11.74
CA TYR A 152 -11.61 -6.32 -12.36
C TYR A 152 -10.16 -6.77 -12.52
N GLY A 153 -9.78 -7.94 -12.00
CA GLY A 153 -8.38 -8.38 -12.02
C GLY A 153 -7.46 -7.54 -11.13
N MET A 154 -8.01 -6.94 -10.08
CA MET A 154 -7.30 -6.12 -9.12
C MET A 154 -6.48 -6.99 -8.15
N LEU A 155 -5.16 -6.89 -8.27
CA LEU A 155 -4.19 -7.65 -7.48
C LEU A 155 -3.96 -7.01 -6.11
N GLY A 156 -3.82 -5.69 -6.03
CA GLY A 156 -3.53 -5.01 -4.78
C GLY A 156 -3.47 -3.50 -4.92
N LEU A 157 -3.80 -2.78 -3.85
CA LEU A 157 -3.69 -1.32 -3.77
C LEU A 157 -2.80 -0.93 -2.60
N SER A 158 -2.09 0.18 -2.75
CA SER A 158 -1.26 0.74 -1.67
C SER A 158 -1.42 2.26 -1.63
N PRO A 159 -1.77 2.83 -0.46
CA PRO A 159 -1.83 4.26 -0.27
C PRO A 159 -0.46 4.91 -0.11
N TRP A 160 -0.32 6.11 -0.65
CA TRP A 160 0.87 6.93 -0.58
C TRP A 160 0.51 8.40 -0.40
N ARG A 161 1.41 9.13 0.26
CA ARG A 161 1.32 10.58 0.41
C ARG A 161 2.60 11.20 -0.12
N ALA A 162 2.48 12.24 -0.95
CA ALA A 162 3.64 12.91 -1.51
C ALA A 162 4.38 13.74 -0.44
N ALA A 163 5.71 13.71 -0.50
CA ALA A 163 6.62 14.54 0.30
C ALA A 163 7.11 15.77 -0.49
N GLU A 164 6.29 16.29 -1.40
CA GLU A 164 6.72 17.28 -2.42
C GLU A 164 6.75 18.74 -1.93
N ARG A 165 6.00 19.08 -0.87
CA ARG A 165 5.90 20.45 -0.34
C ARG A 165 5.47 20.43 1.11
N GLY A 166 5.72 21.49 1.87
CA GLY A 166 5.45 21.54 3.32
C GLY A 166 4.00 21.32 3.80
N SER A 167 3.03 21.11 2.90
CA SER A 167 1.66 20.73 3.23
C SER A 167 1.34 19.25 2.99
N ASN A 168 2.13 18.50 2.20
CA ASN A 168 1.93 17.07 1.89
C ASN A 168 0.46 16.69 1.54
N ASN A 169 -0.20 17.54 0.74
CA ASN A 169 -1.64 17.45 0.41
C ASN A 169 -1.92 16.70 -0.90
N THR A 170 -0.98 15.90 -1.37
CA THR A 170 -1.18 15.02 -2.52
C THR A 170 -1.24 13.59 -2.01
N LEU A 171 -2.38 12.96 -2.25
CA LEU A 171 -2.63 11.56 -1.96
C LEU A 171 -2.54 10.79 -3.27
N MET A 172 -1.94 9.61 -3.23
CA MET A 172 -1.82 8.72 -4.37
C MET A 172 -2.14 7.30 -3.93
N MET A 173 -2.81 6.56 -4.78
CA MET A 173 -2.93 5.11 -4.67
C MET A 173 -2.16 4.48 -5.82
N VAL A 174 -1.38 3.47 -5.50
CA VAL A 174 -0.75 2.57 -6.47
C VAL A 174 -1.62 1.32 -6.54
N TYR A 175 -2.22 1.05 -7.69
CA TYR A 175 -3.00 -0.14 -7.96
C TYR A 175 -2.20 -1.08 -8.85
N TYR A 176 -2.33 -2.38 -8.60
CA TYR A 176 -1.83 -3.45 -9.44
C TYR A 176 -3.02 -4.20 -10.02
N PHE A 177 -3.09 -4.30 -11.35
CA PHE A 177 -4.05 -5.12 -12.06
C PHE A 177 -3.32 -6.21 -12.85
N ARG A 178 -4.00 -7.33 -13.13
CA ARG A 178 -3.45 -8.41 -13.96
C ARG A 178 -3.39 -8.05 -15.45
N ASP A 179 -4.31 -7.20 -15.89
CA ASP A 179 -4.48 -6.82 -17.30
C ASP A 179 -5.12 -5.41 -17.41
N VAL A 180 -5.06 -4.82 -18.62
CA VAL A 180 -5.54 -3.46 -18.86
C VAL A 180 -7.05 -3.45 -19.08
N GLU A 181 -7.60 -4.56 -19.55
CA GLU A 181 -9.03 -4.77 -19.78
C GLU A 181 -9.80 -4.70 -18.46
N GLY A 182 -9.28 -5.30 -17.40
CA GLY A 182 -9.83 -5.25 -16.05
C GLY A 182 -9.80 -3.85 -15.44
N LEU A 183 -8.67 -3.13 -15.61
CA LEU A 183 -8.57 -1.71 -15.25
C LEU A 183 -9.61 -0.87 -16.03
N ASN A 184 -9.74 -1.11 -17.33
CA ASN A 184 -10.69 -0.38 -18.18
C ASN A 184 -12.14 -0.66 -17.76
N LYS A 185 -12.46 -1.92 -17.42
CA LYS A 185 -13.77 -2.31 -16.91
C LYS A 185 -14.10 -1.59 -15.60
N PHE A 186 -13.16 -1.51 -14.66
CA PHE A 186 -13.32 -0.72 -13.44
C PHE A 186 -13.56 0.77 -13.74
N ALA A 187 -12.78 1.36 -14.66
CA ALA A 187 -12.91 2.77 -15.01
C ALA A 187 -14.26 3.15 -15.64
N HIS A 188 -14.96 2.18 -16.24
CA HIS A 188 -16.28 2.35 -16.86
C HIS A 188 -17.45 1.99 -15.92
N ASP A 189 -17.19 1.50 -14.72
CA ASP A 189 -18.25 1.24 -13.75
C ASP A 189 -18.92 2.56 -13.29
N ASP A 190 -20.22 2.51 -13.01
CA ASP A 190 -21.04 3.65 -12.63
C ASP A 190 -20.47 4.44 -11.44
N VAL A 191 -19.88 3.78 -10.44
CA VAL A 191 -19.30 4.47 -9.28
C VAL A 191 -18.10 5.32 -9.71
N HIS A 192 -17.23 4.75 -10.53
CA HIS A 192 -16.06 5.45 -11.06
C HIS A 192 -16.48 6.58 -12.02
N ARG A 193 -17.45 6.33 -12.91
CA ARG A 193 -17.99 7.34 -13.82
C ARG A 193 -18.63 8.51 -13.08
N LYS A 194 -19.34 8.28 -11.98
CA LYS A 194 -19.88 9.34 -11.11
C LYS A 194 -18.78 10.18 -10.47
N ALA A 195 -17.71 9.55 -9.97
CA ALA A 195 -16.57 10.26 -9.41
C ALA A 195 -15.85 11.13 -10.47
N TRP A 196 -15.65 10.58 -11.67
CA TRP A 196 -15.09 11.31 -12.80
C TRP A 196 -15.95 12.51 -13.19
N ASP A 197 -17.25 12.30 -13.36
CA ASP A 197 -18.18 13.37 -13.73
C ASP A 197 -18.22 14.48 -12.67
N TYR A 198 -18.21 14.13 -11.38
CA TYR A 198 -18.11 15.11 -10.30
C TYR A 198 -16.84 15.96 -10.44
N LEU A 199 -15.66 15.33 -10.55
CA LEU A 199 -14.39 16.04 -10.64
C LEU A 199 -14.27 16.89 -11.91
N ALA A 200 -14.73 16.36 -13.05
CA ALA A 200 -14.63 17.03 -14.34
C ALA A 200 -15.61 18.19 -14.50
N LYS A 201 -16.85 18.06 -13.99
CA LYS A 201 -17.94 19.03 -14.24
C LYS A 201 -18.14 20.02 -13.09
N SER A 202 -18.15 19.54 -11.85
CA SER A 202 -18.58 20.31 -10.67
C SER A 202 -17.53 20.46 -9.57
N GLY A 203 -16.39 19.78 -9.69
CA GLY A 203 -15.33 19.76 -8.69
C GLY A 203 -14.69 21.13 -8.50
N PRO A 204 -14.29 21.49 -7.26
CA PRO A 204 -13.56 22.73 -7.02
C PRO A 204 -12.23 22.78 -7.79
N LYS A 205 -11.91 23.94 -8.40
CA LYS A 205 -10.69 24.11 -9.21
C LYS A 205 -9.39 24.04 -8.41
N HIS A 206 -9.44 24.17 -7.09
CA HIS A 206 -8.28 23.97 -6.21
C HIS A 206 -7.99 22.49 -5.93
N ILE A 207 -8.81 21.56 -6.41
CA ILE A 207 -8.58 20.12 -6.30
C ILE A 207 -8.12 19.60 -7.66
N GLY A 208 -6.86 19.19 -7.75
CA GLY A 208 -6.30 18.53 -8.92
C GLY A 208 -6.36 17.00 -8.79
N PHE A 209 -6.28 16.30 -9.91
CA PHE A 209 -6.12 14.85 -9.95
C PHE A 209 -5.16 14.48 -11.08
N PHE A 210 -4.58 13.28 -11.00
CA PHE A 210 -3.74 12.71 -12.05
C PHE A 210 -3.91 11.19 -12.09
N HIS A 211 -3.55 10.60 -13.22
CA HIS A 211 -3.39 9.16 -13.33
C HIS A 211 -2.30 8.78 -14.32
N GLU A 212 -1.67 7.62 -14.11
CA GLU A 212 -0.66 7.04 -14.98
C GLU A 212 -0.88 5.53 -15.04
N ALA A 213 -0.86 4.93 -16.23
CA ALA A 213 -1.02 3.49 -16.40
C ALA A 213 0.19 2.90 -17.12
N PHE A 214 0.85 1.93 -16.48
CA PHE A 214 2.00 1.22 -17.01
C PHE A 214 1.62 -0.23 -17.27
N CYS A 215 1.43 -0.60 -18.53
CA CYS A 215 1.17 -1.98 -18.94
C CYS A 215 2.50 -2.72 -19.14
N VAL A 216 2.87 -3.57 -18.19
CA VAL A 216 4.18 -4.23 -18.15
C VAL A 216 4.04 -5.69 -18.57
N PRO A 217 4.66 -6.11 -19.70
CA PRO A 217 4.58 -7.50 -20.15
C PRO A 217 5.34 -8.46 -19.23
N PRO A 218 5.14 -9.78 -19.37
CA PRO A 218 5.97 -10.78 -18.70
C PRO A 218 7.47 -10.50 -18.90
N LYS A 219 8.28 -10.84 -17.91
CA LYS A 219 9.75 -10.68 -17.94
C LYS A 219 10.24 -9.23 -18.10
N ALA A 220 9.37 -8.24 -17.88
CA ALA A 220 9.70 -6.80 -17.95
C ALA A 220 9.57 -6.05 -16.62
N TYR A 221 9.42 -6.77 -15.51
CA TYR A 221 9.45 -6.22 -14.16
C TYR A 221 10.24 -7.12 -13.21
N GLU A 222 10.67 -6.55 -12.09
CA GLU A 222 11.21 -7.25 -10.94
C GLU A 222 10.79 -6.55 -9.65
N SER A 223 10.88 -7.27 -8.53
CA SER A 223 10.68 -6.68 -7.21
C SER A 223 11.61 -7.34 -6.19
N ILE A 224 12.07 -6.58 -5.21
CA ILE A 224 12.84 -7.09 -4.08
C ILE A 224 12.45 -6.33 -2.82
N TYR A 225 12.27 -7.09 -1.73
CA TYR A 225 11.96 -6.58 -0.41
C TYR A 225 12.94 -7.21 0.57
N GLY A 226 13.61 -6.42 1.42
CA GLY A 226 14.58 -6.92 2.39
C GLY A 226 14.16 -6.52 3.80
N ASN A 227 13.95 -7.51 4.68
CA ASN A 227 13.47 -7.28 6.06
C ASN A 227 12.24 -6.36 6.09
N PHE A 228 11.26 -6.66 5.24
CA PHE A 228 10.16 -5.75 4.97
C PHE A 228 8.82 -6.50 5.07
N PRO A 229 7.74 -5.88 5.59
CA PRO A 229 6.42 -6.48 5.49
C PRO A 229 5.96 -6.49 4.01
N PRO A 230 5.02 -7.35 3.62
CA PRO A 230 4.40 -7.26 2.30
C PRO A 230 3.90 -5.83 2.02
N LEU A 231 4.33 -5.26 0.89
CA LEU A 231 3.92 -3.93 0.43
C LEU A 231 3.91 -3.90 -1.10
N LEU A 232 3.14 -3.00 -1.71
CA LEU A 232 3.02 -2.86 -3.16
C LEU A 232 2.63 -4.22 -3.77
N MET A 233 3.28 -4.64 -4.86
CA MET A 233 3.03 -5.94 -5.47
C MET A 233 3.24 -7.11 -4.51
N GLY A 234 4.14 -7.00 -3.52
CA GLY A 234 4.35 -8.02 -2.49
C GLY A 234 3.15 -8.22 -1.56
N ALA A 235 2.31 -7.20 -1.39
CA ALA A 235 1.05 -7.23 -0.64
C ALA A 235 -0.15 -7.66 -1.50
N ALA A 236 0.03 -7.85 -2.81
CA ALA A 236 -1.06 -8.26 -3.68
C ALA A 236 -1.66 -9.62 -3.27
N SER A 237 -2.86 -9.90 -3.76
CA SER A 237 -3.66 -11.06 -3.41
C SER A 237 -4.31 -11.61 -4.67
N VAL A 238 -3.93 -12.83 -5.07
CA VAL A 238 -4.48 -13.51 -6.25
C VAL A 238 -5.47 -14.57 -5.79
N LEU A 239 -6.70 -14.52 -6.30
CA LEU A 239 -7.68 -15.58 -6.08
C LEU A 239 -7.31 -16.75 -6.98
N CYS A 240 -6.86 -17.86 -6.39
CA CYS A 240 -6.48 -19.07 -7.09
C CYS A 240 -7.47 -20.20 -6.79
N VAL A 241 -7.73 -21.04 -7.79
CA VAL A 241 -8.42 -22.31 -7.60
C VAL A 241 -7.38 -23.33 -7.15
N GLY A 242 -7.51 -23.86 -5.93
CA GLY A 242 -6.61 -24.89 -5.42
C GLY A 242 -6.80 -26.23 -6.13
N GLU A 243 -5.81 -27.13 -6.06
CA GLU A 243 -5.91 -28.49 -6.64
C GLU A 243 -7.04 -29.33 -6.03
N THR A 244 -7.50 -28.99 -4.82
CA THR A 244 -8.67 -29.60 -4.16
C THR A 244 -10.00 -28.99 -4.61
N GLY A 245 -9.98 -27.99 -5.49
CA GLY A 245 -11.15 -27.23 -5.93
C GLY A 245 -11.58 -26.12 -4.98
N ASP A 246 -10.84 -25.88 -3.90
CA ASP A 246 -11.13 -24.80 -2.96
C ASP A 246 -10.47 -23.49 -3.39
N ASP A 247 -11.28 -22.44 -3.51
CA ASP A 247 -10.80 -21.08 -3.76
C ASP A 247 -9.96 -20.55 -2.59
N ALA A 248 -8.77 -20.06 -2.90
CA ALA A 248 -7.87 -19.48 -1.92
C ALA A 248 -7.14 -18.24 -2.46
N TRP A 249 -7.01 -17.23 -1.60
CA TRP A 249 -6.22 -16.04 -1.86
C TRP A 249 -4.76 -16.29 -1.51
N VAL A 250 -3.87 -16.02 -2.47
CA VAL A 250 -2.43 -16.26 -2.37
C VAL A 250 -1.68 -14.92 -2.54
N ARG A 251 -0.80 -14.58 -1.60
CA ARG A 251 0.14 -13.46 -1.80
C ARG A 251 1.28 -13.88 -2.71
N PRO A 252 1.79 -13.00 -3.59
CA PRO A 252 2.83 -13.35 -4.54
C PRO A 252 4.24 -13.43 -3.92
N THR A 253 4.37 -13.38 -2.59
CA THR A 253 5.68 -13.24 -1.94
C THR A 253 6.41 -14.58 -1.85
N VAL A 254 7.57 -14.67 -2.50
CA VAL A 254 8.48 -15.84 -2.47
C VAL A 254 9.88 -15.43 -1.99
N SER A 255 10.70 -16.39 -1.56
CA SER A 255 12.09 -16.10 -1.19
C SER A 255 12.90 -15.67 -2.42
N ALA A 256 13.61 -14.54 -2.31
CA ALA A 256 14.54 -14.06 -3.33
C ALA A 256 15.96 -14.66 -3.17
N ASP A 257 16.17 -15.51 -2.18
CA ASP A 257 17.47 -16.16 -1.95
C ASP A 257 17.67 -17.44 -2.78
N LEU A 258 16.64 -17.83 -3.54
CA LEU A 258 16.58 -19.09 -4.30
C LEU A 258 16.80 -18.88 -5.81
N GLY A 259 17.69 -19.69 -6.39
CA GLY A 259 17.83 -19.85 -7.83
C GLY A 259 17.98 -18.54 -8.60
N ALA A 260 17.17 -18.39 -9.66
CA ALA A 260 17.16 -17.21 -10.53
C ALA A 260 16.79 -15.91 -9.79
N LEU A 261 16.10 -15.96 -8.64
CA LEU A 261 15.63 -14.76 -7.96
C LEU A 261 16.73 -13.99 -7.21
N ARG A 262 17.94 -14.55 -7.13
CA ARG A 262 19.10 -13.94 -6.46
C ARG A 262 19.60 -12.65 -7.12
N SER A 263 19.39 -12.50 -8.43
CA SER A 263 19.83 -11.32 -9.19
C SER A 263 18.64 -10.54 -9.77
N GLN A 264 18.84 -9.26 -10.07
CA GLN A 264 17.81 -8.41 -10.66
C GLN A 264 17.26 -8.98 -11.98
N PHE A 265 18.15 -9.24 -12.95
CA PHE A 265 17.74 -9.81 -14.24
C PHE A 265 17.15 -11.20 -14.11
N GLY A 266 17.65 -12.01 -13.17
CA GLY A 266 17.09 -13.31 -12.89
C GLY A 266 15.66 -13.24 -12.34
N ARG A 267 15.31 -12.25 -11.50
CA ARG A 267 13.91 -11.97 -11.10
C ARG A 267 13.00 -11.54 -12.24
N MET A 268 13.56 -11.02 -13.33
CA MET A 268 12.85 -10.74 -14.57
C MET A 268 12.78 -11.96 -15.51
N GLY A 269 13.34 -13.11 -15.13
CA GLY A 269 13.45 -14.28 -16.02
C GLY A 269 14.37 -14.03 -17.23
N ARG A 270 15.29 -13.07 -17.11
CA ARG A 270 16.30 -12.76 -18.13
C ARG A 270 17.61 -13.43 -17.75
N ALA A 271 18.26 -14.08 -18.72
CA ALA A 271 19.61 -14.56 -18.53
C ALA A 271 20.52 -13.36 -18.21
N PHE A 272 21.46 -13.53 -17.27
CA PHE A 272 22.58 -12.62 -17.11
C PHE A 272 23.46 -12.77 -18.35
N LYS A 273 23.10 -12.11 -19.45
CA LYS A 273 24.08 -11.73 -20.45
C LYS A 273 24.81 -10.56 -19.83
N GLU A 274 26.08 -10.78 -19.52
CA GLU A 274 27.04 -9.73 -19.21
C GLU A 274 26.99 -8.73 -20.37
N THR A 275 26.13 -7.72 -20.27
CA THR A 275 26.07 -6.62 -21.23
C THR A 275 27.23 -5.70 -20.91
N LEU A 276 28.42 -6.16 -21.29
CA LEU A 276 29.63 -5.37 -21.53
C LEU A 276 30.04 -5.69 -22.97
N ASP A 277 29.26 -5.20 -23.93
CA ASP A 277 29.64 -5.10 -25.35
C ASP A 277 28.65 -4.14 -26.05
N THR A 278 28.64 -2.89 -25.60
CA THR A 278 28.29 -1.69 -26.37
C THR A 278 29.04 -0.50 -25.83
#